data_AF-A0A8C4LTR9-F1
#
_entry.id   AF-A0A8C4LTR9-F1
#
_cell.length_a   1.000
_cell.length_b   1.000
_cell.length_c   1.000
_cell.angle_alpha   90.00
_cell.angle_beta   90.00
_cell.angle_gamma   90.00
#
_symmetry.space_group_name_H-M   'P 1'
#
loop_
_entity.id
_entity.type
_entity.pdbx_description
1 polymer ?
#
loop_
_entity_poly.entity_id
_entity_poly.type
_entity_poly.pdbx_seq_one_letter_code
_entity_poly.pdbx_strand_id
1 'polypeptide(L)'
;MRRHRLAIGLGVCLLVGTVLCTLWVYVEDWLPVSYVPYYLPCPEIFNMKLQYKGEKLFQPVAQSRYPQPKLLEQRPTELLTLTPWLAPIVSEGTFNAELLQHIYQPLNLTIGLTVFAVGKYTHFVQHFLESAERFFMHGYRVCYYVFTDDPTAIPQVPLGPGRRLGIIPIQRHSRWEEISTRRMEIISQHIAKRAHQEVDYLFCVDVDMVFRNPWGPETLGDLVAAIHPGYYAVPRQQFPYERRHVSTAFVADGEGDFYYGGAVFGGRVANVYEFTRGCHMAILADKANGIMAAWQEESHLNRRFISHKPSKVLSPEYLWDDRKRQPPSLKLIRFSTLDKDTSWLRS
;
A
#
# COMPACT_ATOMS: atom_id res chain seq x y z
N MET A 1 1.71 57.43 -50.06
CA MET A 1 2.67 57.14 -48.96
C MET A 1 2.16 56.18 -47.87
N ARG A 2 0.85 56.07 -47.58
CA ARG A 2 0.32 55.25 -46.47
C ARG A 2 0.33 53.73 -46.70
N ARG A 3 0.11 53.27 -47.93
CA ARG A 3 0.13 51.83 -48.30
C ARG A 3 1.52 51.20 -48.27
N HIS A 4 2.57 51.98 -48.56
CA HIS A 4 3.93 51.45 -48.62
C HIS A 4 4.51 51.17 -47.22
N ARG A 5 4.19 52.01 -46.24
CA ARG A 5 4.57 51.78 -44.83
C ARG A 5 3.86 50.57 -44.22
N LEU A 6 2.61 50.30 -44.62
CA LEU A 6 1.85 49.12 -44.19
C LEU A 6 2.41 47.82 -44.77
N ALA A 7 2.81 47.83 -46.06
CA ALA A 7 3.45 46.68 -46.70
C ALA A 7 4.82 46.35 -46.06
N ILE A 8 5.61 47.38 -45.73
CA ILE A 8 6.88 47.20 -45.03
C ILE A 8 6.65 46.66 -43.61
N GLY A 9 5.65 47.19 -42.88
CA GLY A 9 5.30 46.70 -41.54
C GLY A 9 4.84 45.24 -41.53
N LEU A 10 4.00 44.83 -42.48
CA LEU A 10 3.57 43.43 -42.64
C LEU A 10 4.72 42.51 -43.01
N GLY A 11 5.63 42.96 -43.89
CA GLY A 11 6.85 42.21 -44.24
C GLY A 11 7.77 41.99 -43.05
N VAL A 12 7.96 43.01 -42.21
CA VAL A 12 8.76 42.91 -40.98
C VAL A 12 8.12 41.95 -39.97
N CYS A 13 6.79 41.99 -39.78
CA CYS A 13 6.10 41.06 -38.89
C CYS A 13 6.22 39.59 -39.34
N LEU A 14 6.15 39.33 -40.65
CA LEU A 14 6.33 37.98 -41.20
C LEU A 14 7.77 37.48 -41.02
N LEU A 15 8.76 38.36 -41.19
CA LEU A 15 10.17 38.03 -40.93
C LEU A 15 10.44 37.74 -39.44
N VAL A 16 9.89 38.54 -38.53
CA VAL A 16 10.04 38.31 -37.08
C VAL A 16 9.33 37.02 -36.66
N GLY A 17 8.13 36.75 -37.19
CA GLY A 17 7.39 35.53 -36.92
C GLY A 17 8.11 34.27 -37.40
N THR A 18 8.69 34.31 -38.61
CA THR A 18 9.46 33.19 -39.14
C THR A 18 10.76 32.95 -38.35
N VAL A 19 11.48 34.02 -37.98
CA VAL A 19 12.68 33.89 -37.13
C VAL A 19 12.36 33.32 -35.76
N LEU A 20 11.28 33.76 -35.11
CA LEU A 20 10.83 33.21 -33.82
C LEU A 20 10.40 31.74 -33.96
N CYS A 21 9.74 31.37 -35.05
CA CYS A 21 9.36 29.98 -35.31
C CYS A 21 10.58 29.09 -35.53
N THR A 22 11.57 29.56 -36.29
CA THR A 22 12.83 28.83 -36.47
C THR A 22 13.64 28.73 -35.18
N LEU A 23 13.64 29.77 -34.33
CA LEU A 23 14.26 29.73 -33.01
C LEU A 23 13.53 28.76 -32.08
N TRP A 24 12.19 28.68 -32.13
CA TRP A 24 11.41 27.71 -31.36
C TRP A 24 11.74 26.28 -31.77
N VAL A 25 11.74 25.97 -33.08
CA VAL A 25 12.11 24.65 -33.60
C VAL A 25 13.55 24.31 -33.24
N TYR A 26 14.46 25.27 -33.33
CA TYR A 26 15.85 25.06 -32.96
C TYR A 26 16.04 24.84 -31.45
N VAL A 27 15.22 25.48 -30.59
CA VAL A 27 15.22 25.29 -29.13
C VAL A 27 14.56 23.96 -28.73
N GLU A 28 13.51 23.53 -29.42
CA GLU A 28 12.93 22.18 -29.27
C GLU A 28 13.94 21.10 -29.67
N ASP A 29 14.67 21.29 -30.76
CA ASP A 29 15.71 20.35 -31.23
C ASP A 29 17.01 20.41 -30.40
N TRP A 30 17.28 21.51 -29.68
CA TRP A 30 18.47 21.69 -28.82
C TRP A 30 18.26 21.30 -27.36
N LEU A 31 17.02 21.17 -26.89
CA LEU A 31 16.76 20.49 -25.63
C LEU A 31 17.00 19.00 -25.90
N PRO A 32 18.02 18.36 -25.29
CA PRO A 32 18.16 16.93 -25.41
C PRO A 32 17.03 16.30 -24.60
N VAL A 33 15.86 16.15 -25.20
CA VAL A 33 14.88 15.16 -24.77
C VAL A 33 15.54 13.83 -25.07
N SER A 34 16.40 13.42 -24.14
CA SER A 34 16.99 12.10 -24.13
C SER A 34 15.83 11.16 -23.86
N TYR A 35 15.17 10.71 -24.93
CA TYR A 35 14.42 9.47 -24.92
C TYR A 35 15.44 8.38 -24.64
N VAL A 36 15.76 8.20 -23.36
CA VAL A 36 16.45 7.02 -22.88
C VAL A 36 15.45 5.89 -23.10
N PRO A 37 15.73 4.91 -23.98
CA PRO A 37 14.90 3.73 -24.08
C PRO A 37 15.00 3.07 -22.71
N TYR A 38 13.94 3.13 -21.90
CA TYR A 38 13.99 2.55 -20.57
C TYR A 38 14.20 1.05 -20.69
N TYR A 39 15.44 0.66 -20.43
CA TYR A 39 15.85 -0.67 -20.05
C TYR A 39 15.03 -1.03 -18.80
N LEU A 40 13.92 -1.73 -18.98
CA LEU A 40 13.23 -2.43 -17.90
C LEU A 40 14.05 -3.69 -17.60
N PRO A 41 14.71 -3.82 -16.44
CA PRO A 41 15.31 -5.08 -16.09
C PRO A 41 14.19 -6.08 -15.74
N CYS A 42 14.18 -7.21 -16.46
CA CYS A 42 13.51 -8.48 -16.17
C CYS A 42 12.08 -8.73 -16.75
N PRO A 43 11.93 -8.99 -18.07
CA PRO A 43 10.63 -9.35 -18.67
C PRO A 43 10.06 -10.71 -18.23
N GLU A 44 10.86 -11.61 -17.64
CA GLU A 44 10.47 -13.01 -17.45
C GLU A 44 9.55 -13.26 -16.25
N ILE A 45 9.60 -12.43 -15.20
CA ILE A 45 8.75 -12.59 -14.00
C ILE A 45 7.53 -11.65 -14.00
N PHE A 46 7.57 -10.56 -14.78
CA PHE A 46 6.51 -9.54 -14.78
C PHE A 46 5.36 -9.79 -15.75
N ASN A 47 5.45 -10.81 -16.60
CA ASN A 47 4.40 -11.18 -17.56
C ASN A 47 3.43 -12.26 -17.07
N MET A 48 3.53 -12.69 -15.81
CA MET A 48 2.63 -13.72 -15.28
C MET A 48 1.25 -13.13 -14.99
N LYS A 49 0.22 -13.58 -15.70
CA LYS A 49 -1.17 -13.36 -15.29
C LYS A 49 -1.55 -14.45 -14.29
N LEU A 50 -1.71 -14.07 -13.02
CA LEU A 50 -2.26 -14.99 -12.03
C LEU A 50 -3.69 -15.34 -12.43
N GLN A 51 -3.95 -16.63 -12.67
CA GLN A 51 -5.30 -17.10 -12.90
C GLN A 51 -6.14 -16.85 -11.64
N TYR A 52 -7.30 -16.22 -11.81
CA TYR A 52 -8.28 -16.09 -10.75
C TYR A 52 -8.74 -17.50 -10.35
N LYS A 53 -8.32 -17.95 -9.16
CA LYS A 53 -8.96 -19.09 -8.50
C LYS A 53 -10.34 -18.59 -8.09
N GLY A 54 -11.38 -19.20 -8.65
CA GLY A 54 -12.78 -18.86 -8.39
C GLY A 54 -13.07 -18.63 -6.90
N GLU A 55 -14.02 -17.74 -6.59
CA GLU A 55 -14.48 -17.55 -5.22
C GLU A 55 -14.91 -18.88 -4.60
N LYS A 56 -14.39 -19.18 -3.41
CA LYS A 56 -14.88 -20.32 -2.63
C LYS A 56 -16.36 -20.08 -2.35
N LEU A 57 -17.20 -21.06 -2.70
CA LEU A 57 -18.64 -20.91 -2.59
C LEU A 57 -19.04 -20.68 -1.14
N PHE A 58 -19.81 -19.63 -0.88
CA PHE A 58 -20.45 -19.43 0.41
C PHE A 58 -21.41 -20.58 0.68
N GLN A 59 -21.17 -21.31 1.77
CA GLN A 59 -22.15 -22.26 2.28
C GLN A 59 -23.26 -21.50 3.00
N PRO A 60 -24.51 -22.03 3.04
CA PRO A 60 -25.57 -21.44 3.84
C PRO A 60 -25.08 -21.23 5.27
N VAL A 61 -25.08 -19.98 5.73
CA VAL A 61 -24.66 -19.64 7.08
C VAL A 61 -25.65 -20.29 8.05
N ALA A 62 -25.16 -21.14 8.95
CA ALA A 62 -25.99 -21.70 10.01
C ALA A 62 -26.68 -20.56 10.77
N GLN A 63 -27.94 -20.76 11.16
CA GLN A 63 -28.76 -19.71 11.77
C GLN A 63 -28.09 -19.18 13.04
N SER A 64 -27.43 -18.03 12.94
CA SER A 64 -26.76 -17.36 14.05
C SER A 64 -27.71 -16.38 14.74
N ARG A 65 -27.69 -16.35 16.06
CA ARG A 65 -28.43 -15.37 16.85
C ARG A 65 -27.57 -14.12 17.01
N TYR A 66 -27.87 -13.07 16.26
CA TYR A 66 -27.21 -11.76 16.39
C TYR A 66 -28.25 -10.64 16.53
N PRO A 67 -27.90 -9.50 17.14
CA PRO A 67 -28.80 -8.36 17.24
C PRO A 67 -29.28 -7.90 15.85
N GLN A 68 -30.58 -7.66 15.70
CA GLN A 68 -31.16 -7.19 14.44
C GLN A 68 -30.48 -5.88 13.99
N PRO A 69 -29.97 -5.81 12.74
CA PRO A 69 -29.50 -4.56 12.17
C PRO A 69 -30.63 -3.54 12.13
N LYS A 70 -30.40 -2.35 12.69
CA LYS A 70 -31.39 -1.27 12.70
C LYS A 70 -31.09 -0.31 11.56
N LEU A 71 -32.00 -0.23 10.58
CA LEU A 71 -31.88 0.70 9.44
C LEU A 71 -31.94 2.17 9.90
N LEU A 72 -32.81 2.45 10.87
CA LEU A 72 -33.02 3.77 11.44
C LEU A 72 -32.50 3.79 12.88
N GLU A 73 -31.18 3.82 13.02
CA GLU A 73 -30.53 4.06 14.31
C GLU A 73 -29.67 5.31 14.20
N GLN A 74 -30.05 6.35 14.93
CA GLN A 74 -29.23 7.56 15.04
C GLN A 74 -28.06 7.28 15.98
N ARG A 75 -26.97 6.72 15.44
CA ARG A 75 -25.69 6.72 16.13
C ARG A 75 -24.89 7.93 15.65
N PRO A 76 -24.47 8.84 16.54
CA PRO A 76 -23.43 9.80 16.17
C PRO A 76 -22.19 8.98 15.83
N THR A 77 -21.90 8.87 14.53
CA THR A 77 -20.71 8.16 14.09
C THR A 77 -19.65 9.21 13.87
N GLU A 78 -18.65 9.23 14.75
CA GLU A 78 -17.56 10.23 14.72
C GLU A 78 -16.62 10.05 13.51
N LEU A 79 -16.69 8.89 12.85
CA LEU A 79 -15.91 8.55 11.67
C LEU A 79 -16.82 8.24 10.48
N LEU A 80 -16.35 8.56 9.28
CA LEU A 80 -16.94 8.08 8.04
C LEU A 80 -16.84 6.56 7.98
N THR A 81 -17.93 5.86 7.67
CA THR A 81 -18.00 4.39 7.62
C THR A 81 -18.08 3.83 6.20
N LEU A 82 -18.34 4.67 5.21
CA LEU A 82 -18.45 4.29 3.81
C LEU A 82 -17.80 5.36 2.94
N THR A 83 -16.93 4.93 2.04
CA THR A 83 -16.29 5.82 1.06
C THR A 83 -17.28 6.23 -0.05
N PRO A 84 -16.98 7.31 -0.82
CA PRO A 84 -17.80 7.70 -1.96
C PRO A 84 -17.92 6.65 -3.07
N TRP A 85 -17.01 5.66 -3.12
CA TRP A 85 -17.06 4.53 -4.06
C TRP A 85 -17.61 3.24 -3.43
N LEU A 86 -18.33 3.37 -2.31
CA LEU A 86 -19.05 2.28 -1.62
C LEU A 86 -18.16 1.20 -0.98
N ALA A 87 -16.86 1.44 -0.81
CA ALA A 87 -16.03 0.60 0.05
C ALA A 87 -16.25 0.94 1.53
N PRO A 88 -16.42 -0.06 2.42
CA PRO A 88 -16.54 0.18 3.86
C PRO A 88 -15.22 0.66 4.46
N ILE A 89 -15.33 1.57 5.43
CA ILE A 89 -14.25 1.96 6.33
C ILE A 89 -14.41 1.17 7.63
N VAL A 90 -13.54 0.19 7.83
CA VAL A 90 -13.61 -0.75 8.95
C VAL A 90 -13.12 -0.06 10.22
N SER A 91 -14.00 0.03 11.20
CA SER A 91 -13.71 0.52 12.55
C SER A 91 -14.53 -0.25 13.60
N GLU A 92 -14.12 -0.20 14.87
CA GLU A 92 -14.82 -0.84 15.98
C GLU A 92 -16.29 -0.39 16.08
N GLY A 93 -17.19 -1.38 16.12
CA GLY A 93 -18.64 -1.19 16.07
C GLY A 93 -19.25 -1.08 14.67
N THR A 94 -18.47 -1.13 13.57
CA THR A 94 -19.00 -1.15 12.19
C THR A 94 -19.29 -2.56 11.65
N PHE A 95 -18.90 -3.61 12.39
CA PHE A 95 -19.05 -5.00 12.00
C PHE A 95 -19.43 -5.87 13.20
N ASN A 96 -19.97 -7.07 12.93
CA ASN A 96 -20.21 -8.10 13.93
C ASN A 96 -19.19 -9.22 13.73
N ALA A 97 -18.22 -9.34 14.66
CA ALA A 97 -17.12 -10.29 14.55
C ALA A 97 -17.59 -11.76 14.52
N GLU A 98 -18.58 -12.12 15.34
CA GLU A 98 -19.14 -13.47 15.40
C GLU A 98 -19.82 -13.84 14.08
N LEU A 99 -20.64 -12.95 13.51
CA LEU A 99 -21.30 -13.18 12.22
C LEU A 99 -20.27 -13.39 11.10
N LEU A 100 -19.24 -12.53 11.06
CA LEU A 100 -18.15 -12.69 10.08
C LEU A 100 -17.40 -14.01 10.29
N GLN A 101 -17.14 -14.41 11.53
CA GLN A 101 -16.54 -15.71 11.81
C GLN A 101 -17.40 -16.87 11.26
N HIS A 102 -18.72 -16.86 11.47
CA HIS A 102 -19.62 -17.89 10.90
C HIS A 102 -19.63 -17.91 9.37
N ILE A 103 -19.45 -16.75 8.73
CA ILE A 103 -19.40 -16.64 7.25
C ILE A 103 -18.07 -17.16 6.70
N TYR A 104 -16.95 -16.77 7.32
CA TYR A 104 -15.61 -16.99 6.75
C TYR A 104 -14.95 -18.30 7.21
N GLN A 105 -15.28 -18.82 8.39
CA GLN A 105 -14.71 -20.09 8.88
C GLN A 105 -14.94 -21.28 7.94
N PRO A 106 -16.16 -21.51 7.41
CA PRO A 106 -16.41 -22.63 6.49
C PRO A 106 -15.62 -22.57 5.18
N LEU A 107 -15.17 -21.37 4.78
CA LEU A 107 -14.37 -21.17 3.56
C LEU A 107 -12.94 -21.71 3.70
N ASN A 108 -12.50 -22.08 4.92
CA ASN A 108 -11.18 -22.63 5.19
C ASN A 108 -10.07 -21.80 4.53
N LEU A 109 -10.14 -20.48 4.72
CA LEU A 109 -9.21 -19.54 4.10
C LEU A 109 -7.82 -19.66 4.71
N THR A 110 -6.81 -19.52 3.87
CA THR A 110 -5.42 -19.36 4.31
C THR A 110 -4.97 -17.92 4.06
N ILE A 111 -4.53 -17.23 5.11
CA ILE A 111 -4.13 -15.82 5.05
C ILE A 111 -2.60 -15.73 5.17
N GLY A 112 -1.96 -15.07 4.23
CA GLY A 112 -0.56 -14.72 4.30
C GLY A 112 -0.32 -13.41 5.05
N LEU A 113 0.77 -13.34 5.79
CA LEU A 113 1.25 -12.11 6.41
C LEU A 113 2.73 -11.93 6.07
N THR A 114 3.05 -10.91 5.27
CA THR A 114 4.41 -10.57 4.89
C THR A 114 4.97 -9.47 5.77
N VAL A 115 6.25 -9.60 6.10
CA VAL A 115 6.97 -8.64 6.92
C VAL A 115 8.46 -8.63 6.54
N PHE A 116 9.08 -7.45 6.56
CA PHE A 116 10.50 -7.27 6.24
C PHE A 116 11.29 -7.00 7.52
N ALA A 117 12.28 -7.85 7.80
CA ALA A 117 13.16 -7.78 8.96
C ALA A 117 14.61 -7.76 8.50
N VAL A 118 15.10 -6.58 8.08
CA VAL A 118 16.44 -6.42 7.51
C VAL A 118 17.38 -5.71 8.49
N GLY A 119 18.58 -6.24 8.67
CA GLY A 119 19.56 -5.70 9.61
C GLY A 119 19.03 -5.69 11.04
N LYS A 120 19.03 -4.51 11.68
CA LYS A 120 18.58 -4.33 13.08
C LYS A 120 17.08 -4.55 13.27
N TYR A 121 16.29 -4.58 12.20
CA TYR A 121 14.85 -4.82 12.30
C TYR A 121 14.48 -6.26 12.69
N THR A 122 15.44 -7.20 12.64
CA THR A 122 15.26 -8.57 13.16
C THR A 122 14.88 -8.60 14.64
N HIS A 123 15.30 -7.60 15.42
CA HIS A 123 14.94 -7.47 16.84
C HIS A 123 13.43 -7.35 17.10
N PHE A 124 12.65 -6.87 16.13
CA PHE A 124 11.20 -6.71 16.30
C PHE A 124 10.41 -7.98 15.99
N VAL A 125 11.00 -8.96 15.30
CA VAL A 125 10.30 -10.13 14.79
C VAL A 125 9.66 -10.96 15.90
N GLN A 126 10.33 -11.08 17.06
CA GLN A 126 9.79 -11.84 18.19
C GLN A 126 8.47 -11.25 18.67
N HIS A 127 8.47 -9.96 19.05
CA HIS A 127 7.27 -9.27 19.52
C HIS A 127 6.17 -9.21 18.47
N PHE A 128 6.55 -9.03 17.20
CA PHE A 128 5.62 -9.07 16.08
C PHE A 128 4.91 -10.43 15.98
N LEU A 129 5.66 -11.54 15.94
CA LEU A 129 5.09 -12.88 15.80
C LEU A 129 4.29 -13.31 17.03
N GLU A 130 4.79 -13.06 18.24
CA GLU A 130 4.07 -13.38 19.49
C GLU A 130 2.73 -12.65 19.58
N SER A 131 2.69 -11.37 19.20
CA SER A 131 1.44 -10.60 19.16
C SER A 131 0.52 -11.04 18.02
N ALA A 132 1.07 -11.37 16.86
CA ALA A 132 0.29 -11.90 15.73
C ALA A 132 -0.37 -13.25 16.06
N GLU A 133 0.31 -14.16 16.76
CA GLU A 133 -0.28 -15.42 17.23
C GLU A 133 -1.48 -15.20 18.16
N ARG A 134 -1.44 -14.13 18.97
CA ARG A 134 -2.52 -13.80 19.89
C ARG A 134 -3.72 -13.17 19.20
N PHE A 135 -3.51 -12.34 18.17
CA PHE A 135 -4.56 -11.44 17.68
C PHE A 135 -4.85 -11.53 16.19
N PHE A 136 -3.88 -11.92 15.37
CA PHE A 136 -4.02 -11.90 13.91
C PHE A 136 -4.69 -13.19 13.42
N MET A 137 -5.87 -13.03 12.82
CA MET A 137 -6.63 -14.08 12.15
C MET A 137 -6.74 -15.34 13.02
N HIS A 138 -7.08 -15.14 14.30
CA HIS A 138 -7.22 -16.24 15.26
C HIS A 138 -8.28 -17.23 14.79
N GLY A 139 -7.96 -18.53 14.85
CA GLY A 139 -8.82 -19.60 14.33
C GLY A 139 -8.79 -19.76 12.80
N TYR A 140 -7.93 -19.03 12.07
CA TYR A 140 -7.70 -19.24 10.64
C TYR A 140 -6.31 -19.83 10.37
N ARG A 141 -6.15 -20.39 9.17
CA ARG A 141 -4.84 -20.85 8.67
C ARG A 141 -4.02 -19.63 8.30
N VAL A 142 -2.78 -19.56 8.77
CA VAL A 142 -1.89 -18.42 8.53
C VAL A 142 -0.52 -18.86 8.04
N CYS A 143 -0.01 -18.17 7.02
CA CYS A 143 1.36 -18.30 6.55
C CYS A 143 2.10 -16.99 6.80
N TYR A 144 3.04 -17.00 7.74
CA TYR A 144 3.95 -15.87 7.92
C TYR A 144 5.08 -15.95 6.91
N TYR A 145 5.43 -14.82 6.31
CA TYR A 145 6.54 -14.68 5.37
C TYR A 145 7.47 -13.59 5.88
N VAL A 146 8.56 -14.00 6.54
CA VAL A 146 9.58 -13.09 7.07
C VAL A 146 10.70 -12.98 6.06
N PHE A 147 10.79 -11.83 5.39
CA PHE A 147 11.88 -11.50 4.47
C PHE A 147 13.05 -10.90 5.26
N THR A 148 14.23 -11.50 5.17
CA THR A 148 15.39 -11.12 5.98
C THR A 148 16.71 -11.31 5.23
N ASP A 149 17.71 -10.47 5.52
CA ASP A 149 19.11 -10.67 5.11
C ASP A 149 19.88 -11.63 6.02
N ASP A 150 19.36 -11.89 7.21
CA ASP A 150 19.92 -12.84 8.18
C ASP A 150 18.83 -13.83 8.66
N PRO A 151 18.73 -15.02 8.02
CA PRO A 151 17.82 -16.07 8.44
C PRO A 151 18.11 -16.60 9.85
N THR A 152 19.36 -16.51 10.32
CA THR A 152 19.75 -17.05 11.63
C THR A 152 19.33 -16.15 12.79
N ALA A 153 19.11 -14.86 12.52
CA ALA A 153 18.58 -13.89 13.49
C ALA A 153 17.06 -14.01 13.70
N ILE A 154 16.35 -14.84 12.93
CA ILE A 154 14.90 -14.99 13.07
C ILE A 154 14.57 -15.91 14.26
N PRO A 155 13.83 -15.41 15.27
CA PRO A 155 13.51 -16.19 16.46
C PRO A 155 12.57 -17.34 16.14
N GLN A 156 12.71 -18.43 16.90
CA GLN A 156 11.74 -19.53 16.90
C GLN A 156 10.58 -19.17 17.82
N VAL A 157 9.40 -18.93 17.25
CA VAL A 157 8.18 -18.63 18.01
C VAL A 157 7.21 -19.79 17.87
N PRO A 158 6.65 -20.32 18.97
CA PRO A 158 5.61 -21.37 18.89
C PRO A 158 4.40 -20.88 18.11
N LEU A 159 3.98 -21.66 17.11
CA LEU A 159 2.83 -21.34 16.27
C LEU A 159 1.64 -22.24 16.60
N GLY A 160 0.45 -21.67 16.59
CA GLY A 160 -0.80 -22.37 16.73
C GLY A 160 -1.09 -23.33 15.56
N PRO A 161 -2.09 -24.21 15.72
CA PRO A 161 -2.44 -25.21 14.71
C PRO A 161 -2.84 -24.54 13.37
N GLY A 162 -2.38 -25.12 12.26
CA GLY A 162 -2.68 -24.61 10.93
C GLY A 162 -1.92 -23.34 10.55
N ARG A 163 -0.93 -22.93 11.36
CA ARG A 163 -0.09 -21.75 11.13
C ARG A 163 1.35 -22.17 10.86
N ARG A 164 2.03 -21.47 9.95
CA ARG A 164 3.41 -21.78 9.56
C ARG A 164 4.22 -20.53 9.31
N LEU A 165 5.52 -20.62 9.57
CA LEU A 165 6.49 -19.57 9.32
C LEU A 165 7.39 -19.96 8.15
N GLY A 166 7.42 -19.12 7.12
CA GLY A 166 8.40 -19.14 6.04
C GLY A 166 9.42 -18.03 6.26
N ILE A 167 10.69 -18.41 6.31
CA ILE A 167 11.82 -17.47 6.32
C ILE A 167 12.33 -17.36 4.87
N ILE A 168 12.34 -16.16 4.32
CA ILE A 168 12.71 -15.90 2.92
C ILE A 168 13.99 -15.06 2.92
N PRO A 169 15.14 -15.66 2.58
CA PRO A 169 16.38 -14.93 2.43
C PRO A 169 16.27 -13.89 1.31
N ILE A 170 16.71 -12.67 1.59
CA ILE A 170 16.81 -11.58 0.61
C ILE A 170 18.21 -10.96 0.65
N GLN A 171 18.61 -10.31 -0.43
CA GLN A 171 19.90 -9.64 -0.48
C GLN A 171 19.84 -8.32 0.31
N ARG A 172 20.84 -8.10 1.17
CA ARG A 172 21.03 -6.81 1.85
C ARG A 172 21.53 -5.76 0.86
N HIS A 173 20.89 -4.58 0.87
CA HIS A 173 21.37 -3.40 0.17
C HIS A 173 21.92 -2.39 1.18
N SER A 174 22.90 -1.58 0.75
CA SER A 174 23.64 -0.67 1.64
C SER A 174 22.86 0.59 2.04
N ARG A 175 21.78 0.93 1.33
CA ARG A 175 20.92 2.10 1.60
C ARG A 175 19.53 1.68 2.04
N TRP A 176 19.04 2.24 3.15
CA TRP A 176 17.71 1.92 3.69
C TRP A 176 16.58 2.30 2.72
N GLU A 177 16.77 3.36 1.92
CA GLU A 177 15.81 3.78 0.89
C GLU A 177 15.64 2.70 -0.20
N GLU A 178 16.72 1.98 -0.52
CA GLU A 178 16.67 0.86 -1.48
C GLU A 178 15.96 -0.35 -0.89
N ILE A 179 16.05 -0.57 0.42
CA ILE A 179 15.32 -1.64 1.11
C ILE A 179 13.81 -1.34 1.06
N SER A 180 13.41 -0.10 1.37
CA SER A 180 12.00 0.34 1.39
C SER A 180 11.35 0.23 0.00
N THR A 181 12.04 0.72 -1.03
CA THR A 181 11.55 0.76 -2.41
C THR A 181 11.49 -0.62 -3.07
N ARG A 182 12.31 -1.59 -2.62
CA ARG A 182 12.29 -2.97 -3.14
C ARG A 182 11.25 -3.87 -2.50
N ARG A 183 10.57 -3.45 -1.43
CA ARG A 183 9.51 -4.27 -0.80
C ARG A 183 8.45 -4.68 -1.82
N MET A 184 8.04 -3.75 -2.67
CA MET A 184 7.06 -3.99 -3.75
C MET A 184 7.57 -5.05 -4.76
N GLU A 185 8.84 -4.98 -5.14
CA GLU A 185 9.48 -5.97 -6.02
C GLU A 185 9.47 -7.36 -5.37
N ILE A 186 10.02 -7.46 -4.17
CA ILE A 186 10.22 -8.72 -3.45
C ILE A 186 8.89 -9.41 -3.15
N ILE A 187 7.87 -8.65 -2.72
CA ILE A 187 6.51 -9.17 -2.52
C ILE A 187 5.96 -9.72 -3.85
N SER A 188 6.03 -8.94 -4.93
CA SER A 188 5.48 -9.38 -6.24
C SER A 188 6.17 -10.64 -6.75
N GLN A 189 7.50 -10.74 -6.60
CA GLN A 189 8.28 -11.92 -6.98
C GLN A 189 7.95 -13.13 -6.10
N HIS A 190 7.79 -12.95 -4.80
CA HIS A 190 7.43 -14.03 -3.89
C HIS A 190 6.02 -14.56 -4.17
N ILE A 191 5.05 -13.68 -4.45
CA ILE A 191 3.71 -14.09 -4.86
C ILE A 191 3.81 -14.90 -6.15
N ALA A 192 4.53 -14.40 -7.15
CA ALA A 192 4.67 -15.06 -8.43
C ALA A 192 5.28 -16.46 -8.31
N LYS A 193 6.33 -16.60 -7.50
CA LYS A 193 7.03 -17.86 -7.30
C LYS A 193 6.26 -18.85 -6.43
N ARG A 194 5.55 -18.38 -5.40
CA ARG A 194 5.10 -19.25 -4.30
C ARG A 194 3.75 -18.87 -3.68
N ALA A 195 3.59 -17.63 -3.20
CA ALA A 195 2.47 -17.33 -2.30
C ALA A 195 1.08 -17.51 -2.95
N HIS A 196 0.94 -17.34 -4.27
CA HIS A 196 -0.33 -17.55 -4.99
C HIS A 196 -0.87 -19.00 -4.92
N GLN A 197 -0.01 -19.95 -4.58
CA GLN A 197 -0.37 -21.36 -4.40
C GLN A 197 -0.70 -21.69 -2.94
N GLU A 198 -0.27 -20.83 -2.02
CA GLU A 198 -0.26 -21.09 -0.59
C GLU A 198 -1.37 -20.37 0.17
N VAL A 199 -1.77 -19.18 -0.28
CA VAL A 199 -2.70 -18.31 0.44
C VAL A 199 -3.80 -17.76 -0.46
N ASP A 200 -4.95 -17.48 0.12
CA ASP A 200 -6.10 -16.84 -0.54
C ASP A 200 -5.98 -15.30 -0.48
N TYR A 201 -5.54 -14.79 0.67
CA TYR A 201 -5.34 -13.36 0.95
C TYR A 201 -3.91 -13.12 1.45
N LEU A 202 -3.41 -11.90 1.24
CA LEU A 202 -2.09 -11.48 1.70
C LEU A 202 -2.17 -10.09 2.34
N PHE A 203 -1.68 -9.96 3.57
CA PHE A 203 -1.39 -8.67 4.20
C PHE A 203 0.11 -8.40 4.18
N CYS A 204 0.48 -7.15 3.97
CA CYS A 204 1.84 -6.66 3.99
C CYS A 204 1.92 -5.59 5.06
N VAL A 205 2.74 -5.84 6.09
CA VAL A 205 2.83 -4.96 7.26
C VAL A 205 4.29 -4.70 7.66
N ASP A 206 4.52 -3.59 8.35
CA ASP A 206 5.83 -3.28 8.92
C ASP A 206 6.12 -4.12 10.17
N VAL A 207 7.39 -4.50 10.35
CA VAL A 207 7.84 -5.39 11.44
C VAL A 207 7.95 -4.69 12.79
N ASP A 208 8.18 -3.37 12.78
CA ASP A 208 8.42 -2.54 13.96
C ASP A 208 7.12 -2.08 14.63
N MET A 209 6.15 -3.00 14.63
CA MET A 209 4.77 -2.83 15.05
C MET A 209 4.32 -4.07 15.83
N VAL A 210 3.28 -3.93 16.66
CA VAL A 210 2.69 -5.04 17.44
C VAL A 210 1.18 -5.06 17.32
N PHE A 211 0.62 -6.27 17.30
CA PHE A 211 -0.83 -6.45 17.40
C PHE A 211 -1.26 -6.29 18.87
N ARG A 212 -2.19 -5.38 19.12
CA ARG A 212 -2.69 -5.04 20.46
C ARG A 212 -4.06 -5.64 20.75
N ASN A 213 -4.86 -5.86 19.71
CA ASN A 213 -6.24 -6.32 19.78
C ASN A 213 -6.60 -7.15 18.54
N PRO A 214 -7.72 -7.90 18.54
CA PRO A 214 -8.08 -8.80 17.45
C PRO A 214 -8.03 -8.13 16.07
N TRP A 215 -7.44 -8.81 15.11
CA TRP A 215 -7.41 -8.45 13.69
C TRP A 215 -7.93 -9.65 12.91
N GLY A 216 -9.09 -9.53 12.29
CA GLY A 216 -9.84 -10.68 11.79
C GLY A 216 -10.37 -10.54 10.37
N PRO A 217 -11.34 -11.40 9.99
CA PRO A 217 -11.91 -11.46 8.65
C PRO A 217 -12.64 -10.18 8.23
N GLU A 218 -12.99 -9.30 9.17
CA GLU A 218 -13.51 -7.96 8.88
C GLU A 218 -12.57 -7.14 8.00
N THR A 219 -11.27 -7.47 7.98
CA THR A 219 -10.26 -6.77 7.18
C THR A 219 -10.11 -7.34 5.76
N LEU A 220 -10.67 -8.51 5.44
CA LEU A 220 -10.48 -9.18 4.14
C LEU A 220 -11.24 -8.47 3.02
N GLY A 221 -10.57 -8.17 1.92
CA GLY A 221 -11.17 -7.55 0.74
C GLY A 221 -10.35 -7.83 -0.51
N ASP A 222 -10.84 -7.42 -1.68
CA ASP A 222 -10.11 -7.54 -2.94
C ASP A 222 -8.82 -6.75 -2.89
N LEU A 223 -8.88 -5.50 -2.42
CA LEU A 223 -7.73 -4.65 -2.14
C LEU A 223 -8.01 -3.83 -0.88
N VAL A 224 -7.05 -3.79 0.03
CA VAL A 224 -7.19 -3.25 1.39
C VAL A 224 -6.11 -2.21 1.63
N ALA A 225 -6.51 -1.05 2.15
CA ALA A 225 -5.61 0.05 2.51
C ALA A 225 -5.92 0.55 3.92
N ALA A 226 -4.90 0.95 4.70
CA ALA A 226 -5.12 1.58 6.00
C ALA A 226 -4.86 3.09 5.95
N ILE A 227 -5.75 3.88 6.56
CA ILE A 227 -5.59 5.33 6.65
C ILE A 227 -4.44 5.64 7.61
N HIS A 228 -3.52 6.52 7.19
CA HIS A 228 -2.36 6.87 7.98
C HIS A 228 -2.76 7.69 9.24
N PRO A 229 -2.24 7.35 10.44
CA PRO A 229 -2.63 7.99 11.70
C PRO A 229 -2.16 9.44 11.82
N GLY A 230 -1.26 9.90 10.95
CA GLY A 230 -0.84 11.30 10.83
C GLY A 230 -1.81 12.21 10.10
N TYR A 231 -2.72 11.66 9.27
CA TYR A 231 -3.42 12.48 8.27
C TYR A 231 -4.93 12.20 8.20
N TYR A 232 -5.49 11.30 9.00
CA TYR A 232 -6.92 10.95 8.94
C TYR A 232 -7.90 12.09 9.27
N ALA A 233 -7.44 13.15 9.92
CA ALA A 233 -8.26 14.29 10.36
C ALA A 233 -7.92 15.62 9.65
N VAL A 234 -7.03 15.60 8.65
CA VAL A 234 -6.59 16.81 7.93
C VAL A 234 -7.12 16.81 6.50
N PRO A 235 -7.30 18.00 5.87
CA PRO A 235 -7.73 18.06 4.47
C PRO A 235 -6.62 17.61 3.52
N ARG A 236 -7.00 17.21 2.30
CA ARG A 236 -6.10 16.59 1.31
C ARG A 236 -4.90 17.45 0.89
N GLN A 237 -5.00 18.77 1.04
CA GLN A 237 -3.91 19.71 0.77
C GLN A 237 -2.74 19.53 1.76
N GLN A 238 -2.99 18.98 2.94
CA GLN A 238 -1.97 18.70 3.95
C GLN A 238 -1.41 17.26 3.83
N PHE A 239 -1.95 16.45 2.93
CA PHE A 239 -1.40 15.12 2.67
C PHE A 239 -0.03 15.26 2.02
N PRO A 240 1.00 14.55 2.52
CA PRO A 240 2.36 14.70 2.05
C PRO A 240 2.59 13.84 0.80
N TYR A 241 1.68 13.90 -0.17
CA TYR A 241 1.88 13.26 -1.46
C TYR A 241 3.11 13.83 -2.17
N GLU A 242 3.60 13.08 -3.16
CA GLU A 242 4.57 13.61 -4.11
C GLU A 242 3.92 14.72 -4.95
N ARG A 243 4.51 15.93 -4.93
CA ARG A 243 3.97 17.11 -5.62
C ARG A 243 4.79 17.51 -6.85
N ARG A 244 5.92 16.86 -7.11
CA ARG A 244 6.74 17.10 -8.32
C ARG A 244 6.14 16.33 -9.49
N HIS A 245 5.68 17.07 -10.51
CA HIS A 245 5.07 16.52 -11.73
C HIS A 245 5.96 15.54 -12.52
N VAL A 246 7.28 15.60 -12.32
CA VAL A 246 8.24 14.70 -12.97
C VAL A 246 8.27 13.29 -12.35
N SER A 247 7.68 13.09 -11.16
CA SER A 247 7.54 11.76 -10.55
C SER A 247 6.26 11.08 -11.03
N THR A 248 6.34 9.78 -11.27
CA THR A 248 5.19 8.91 -11.51
C THR A 248 4.27 8.79 -10.28
N ALA A 249 4.73 9.18 -9.09
CA ALA A 249 3.92 9.24 -7.87
C ALA A 249 3.17 10.57 -7.68
N PHE A 250 3.30 11.53 -8.62
CA PHE A 250 2.69 12.86 -8.52
C PHE A 250 1.19 12.82 -8.22
N VAL A 251 0.72 13.61 -7.26
CA VAL A 251 -0.70 13.83 -6.97
C VAL A 251 -0.99 15.32 -6.94
N ALA A 252 -1.96 15.77 -7.73
CA ALA A 252 -2.37 17.17 -7.80
C ALA A 252 -3.10 17.63 -6.51
N ASP A 253 -3.16 18.93 -6.24
CA ASP A 253 -3.76 19.47 -5.01
C ASP A 253 -5.27 19.14 -4.86
N GLY A 254 -5.98 19.02 -5.98
CA GLY A 254 -7.39 18.63 -6.03
C GLY A 254 -7.63 17.12 -6.00
N GLU A 255 -6.58 16.30 -6.11
CA GLU A 255 -6.65 14.85 -6.21
C GLU A 255 -6.41 14.17 -4.85
N GLY A 256 -6.87 12.92 -4.70
CA GLY A 256 -6.68 12.10 -3.51
C GLY A 256 -7.87 12.07 -2.56
N ASP A 257 -8.14 10.88 -2.00
CA ASP A 257 -9.26 10.62 -1.09
C ASP A 257 -8.81 10.59 0.37
N PHE A 258 -7.82 9.74 0.67
CA PHE A 258 -7.18 9.60 1.97
C PHE A 258 -5.67 9.41 1.77
N TYR A 259 -4.87 9.84 2.74
CA TYR A 259 -3.48 9.44 2.78
C TYR A 259 -3.36 8.07 3.47
N TYR A 260 -2.98 7.06 2.71
CA TYR A 260 -2.81 5.69 3.17
C TYR A 260 -1.38 5.45 3.66
N GLY A 261 -1.24 4.68 4.74
CA GLY A 261 0.07 4.34 5.29
C GLY A 261 0.68 3.13 4.58
N GLY A 262 1.94 3.25 4.13
CA GLY A 262 2.70 2.18 3.50
C GLY A 262 3.01 1.00 4.43
N ALA A 263 2.82 1.20 5.74
CA ALA A 263 2.99 0.19 6.77
C ALA A 263 1.89 -0.88 6.81
N VAL A 264 0.76 -0.69 6.13
CA VAL A 264 -0.33 -1.67 6.06
C VAL A 264 -1.05 -1.58 4.72
N PHE A 265 -1.01 -2.68 3.96
CA PHE A 265 -1.91 -2.92 2.83
C PHE A 265 -2.14 -4.41 2.63
N GLY A 266 -3.11 -4.80 1.81
CA GLY A 266 -3.35 -6.21 1.53
C GLY A 266 -4.50 -6.45 0.57
N GLY A 267 -5.00 -7.68 0.57
CA GLY A 267 -6.17 -8.07 -0.20
C GLY A 267 -6.05 -9.50 -0.74
N ARG A 268 -6.82 -9.81 -1.79
CA ARG A 268 -6.67 -11.10 -2.49
C ARG A 268 -5.28 -11.18 -3.11
N VAL A 269 -4.66 -12.37 -3.03
CA VAL A 269 -3.25 -12.55 -3.45
C VAL A 269 -2.97 -12.09 -4.88
N ALA A 270 -3.92 -12.29 -5.81
CA ALA A 270 -3.79 -11.83 -7.19
C ALA A 270 -3.81 -10.31 -7.32
N ASN A 271 -4.67 -9.63 -6.57
CA ASN A 271 -4.76 -8.17 -6.58
C ASN A 271 -3.54 -7.54 -5.90
N VAL A 272 -3.02 -8.15 -4.83
CA VAL A 272 -1.79 -7.69 -4.19
C VAL A 272 -0.58 -7.84 -5.13
N TYR A 273 -0.52 -8.91 -5.92
CA TYR A 273 0.50 -9.06 -6.96
C TYR A 273 0.44 -7.94 -8.01
N GLU A 274 -0.74 -7.71 -8.59
CA GLU A 274 -0.93 -6.62 -9.57
C GLU A 274 -0.65 -5.25 -8.96
N PHE A 275 -1.03 -5.04 -7.70
CA PHE A 275 -0.80 -3.80 -6.98
C PHE A 275 0.70 -3.55 -6.78
N THR A 276 1.40 -4.49 -6.16
CA THR A 276 2.84 -4.39 -5.87
C THR A 276 3.68 -4.32 -7.14
N ARG A 277 3.35 -5.09 -8.18
CA ARG A 277 4.01 -5.02 -9.49
C ARG A 277 3.97 -3.61 -10.06
N GLY A 278 2.78 -2.99 -10.11
CA GLY A 278 2.69 -1.66 -10.71
C GLY A 278 3.27 -0.54 -9.85
N CYS A 279 3.27 -0.66 -8.51
CA CYS A 279 4.07 0.23 -7.66
C CYS A 279 5.56 0.11 -8.00
N HIS A 280 6.07 -1.12 -8.11
CA HIS A 280 7.48 -1.34 -8.45
C HIS A 280 7.86 -0.77 -9.82
N MET A 281 7.01 -0.95 -10.84
CA MET A 281 7.24 -0.37 -12.16
C MET A 281 7.29 1.16 -12.14
N ALA A 282 6.42 1.80 -11.35
CA ALA A 282 6.45 3.25 -11.15
C ALA A 282 7.74 3.71 -10.45
N ILE A 283 8.17 2.99 -9.41
CA ILE A 283 9.45 3.24 -8.72
C ILE A 283 10.64 3.12 -9.69
N LEU A 284 10.65 2.11 -10.57
CA LEU A 284 11.71 1.94 -11.56
C LEU A 284 11.74 3.09 -12.58
N ALA A 285 10.57 3.55 -13.03
CA ALA A 285 10.47 4.69 -13.93
C ALA A 285 10.99 5.98 -13.26
N ASP A 286 10.66 6.22 -11.99
CA ASP A 286 11.20 7.33 -11.20
C ASP A 286 12.71 7.24 -11.05
N LYS A 287 13.22 6.06 -10.67
CA LYS A 287 14.65 5.81 -10.53
C LYS A 287 15.39 6.10 -11.83
N ALA A 288 14.84 5.68 -12.95
CA ALA A 288 15.44 5.86 -14.26
C ALA A 288 15.32 7.31 -14.78
N ASN A 289 14.41 8.12 -14.21
CA ASN A 289 14.36 9.58 -14.33
C ASN A 289 15.24 10.32 -13.31
N GLY A 290 16.00 9.59 -12.48
CA GLY A 290 16.84 10.20 -11.45
C GLY A 290 16.07 10.85 -10.31
N ILE A 291 14.79 10.49 -10.11
CA ILE A 291 13.95 10.99 -9.03
C ILE A 291 13.64 9.88 -8.01
N MET A 292 13.59 10.26 -6.74
CA MET A 292 13.04 9.46 -5.66
C MET A 292 11.85 10.21 -5.08
N ALA A 293 10.68 9.57 -5.02
CA ALA A 293 9.47 10.16 -4.49
C ALA A 293 9.63 10.56 -3.00
N ALA A 294 8.90 11.59 -2.57
CA ALA A 294 9.04 12.24 -1.27
C ALA A 294 9.00 11.26 -0.07
N TRP A 295 8.11 10.26 -0.15
CA TRP A 295 7.98 9.19 0.84
C TRP A 295 8.19 7.81 0.22
N GLN A 296 9.18 7.70 -0.68
CA GLN A 296 9.58 6.45 -1.32
C GLN A 296 8.37 5.65 -1.84
N GLU A 297 8.22 4.38 -1.46
CA GLU A 297 7.13 3.51 -1.89
C GLU A 297 5.74 3.94 -1.39
N GLU A 298 5.63 4.65 -0.26
CA GLU A 298 4.36 5.14 0.27
C GLU A 298 3.74 6.18 -0.68
N SER A 299 4.58 6.99 -1.35
CA SER A 299 4.12 7.92 -2.39
C SER A 299 3.53 7.19 -3.59
N HIS A 300 4.20 6.15 -4.10
CA HIS A 300 3.70 5.35 -5.23
C HIS A 300 2.46 4.54 -4.85
N LEU A 301 2.40 4.01 -3.63
CA LEU A 301 1.24 3.31 -3.08
C LEU A 301 0.01 4.23 -3.04
N ASN A 302 0.17 5.47 -2.56
CA ASN A 302 -0.91 6.44 -2.53
C ASN A 302 -1.37 6.82 -3.95
N ARG A 303 -0.44 7.10 -4.86
CA ARG A 303 -0.77 7.34 -6.29
C ARG A 303 -1.56 6.18 -6.88
N ARG A 304 -1.17 4.94 -6.56
CA ARG A 304 -1.83 3.75 -7.09
C ARG A 304 -3.24 3.56 -6.52
N PHE A 305 -3.47 3.82 -5.24
CA PHE A 305 -4.81 3.75 -4.64
C PHE A 305 -5.79 4.78 -5.20
N ILE A 306 -5.30 5.93 -5.69
CA ILE A 306 -6.15 6.92 -6.34
C ILE A 306 -6.78 6.35 -7.62
N SER A 307 -6.00 5.60 -8.41
CA SER A 307 -6.45 4.97 -9.67
C SER A 307 -7.06 3.58 -9.47
N HIS A 308 -6.68 2.87 -8.40
CA HIS A 308 -7.15 1.54 -8.05
C HIS A 308 -7.77 1.60 -6.66
N LYS A 309 -9.05 2.00 -6.60
CA LYS A 309 -9.74 2.22 -5.34
C LYS A 309 -9.76 0.94 -4.50
N PRO A 310 -9.37 0.98 -3.21
CA PRO A 310 -9.45 -0.19 -2.35
C PRO A 310 -10.91 -0.58 -2.13
N SER A 311 -11.20 -1.88 -2.16
CA SER A 311 -12.54 -2.41 -1.87
C SER A 311 -12.85 -2.36 -0.37
N LYS A 312 -11.84 -2.13 0.47
CA LYS A 312 -11.96 -2.01 1.92
C LYS A 312 -10.90 -1.06 2.45
N VAL A 313 -11.31 -0.12 3.29
CA VAL A 313 -10.41 0.84 3.94
C VAL A 313 -10.40 0.55 5.43
N LEU A 314 -9.23 0.49 6.04
CA LEU A 314 -9.08 0.31 7.49
C LEU A 314 -8.90 1.68 8.15
N SER A 315 -9.64 1.92 9.23
CA SER A 315 -9.45 3.14 10.03
C SER A 315 -8.06 3.14 10.71
N PRO A 316 -7.63 4.27 11.29
CA PRO A 316 -6.38 4.35 12.05
C PRO A 316 -6.28 3.38 13.24
N GLU A 317 -7.38 2.71 13.63
CA GLU A 317 -7.33 1.61 14.60
C GLU A 317 -6.41 0.45 14.16
N TYR A 318 -6.25 0.25 12.85
CA TYR A 318 -5.41 -0.82 12.27
C TYR A 318 -4.01 -0.34 11.89
N LEU A 319 -3.68 0.93 12.15
CA LEU A 319 -2.35 1.50 11.96
C LEU A 319 -2.22 2.73 12.85
N TRP A 320 -1.59 2.57 14.00
CA TRP A 320 -1.45 3.63 15.00
C TRP A 320 0.00 3.91 15.39
N ASP A 321 0.27 5.17 15.76
CA ASP A 321 1.55 5.59 16.34
C ASP A 321 1.36 5.71 17.85
N ASP A 322 1.97 4.80 18.62
CA ASP A 322 1.78 4.72 20.07
C ASP A 322 2.33 5.93 20.84
N ARG A 323 3.14 6.78 20.19
CA ARG A 323 3.57 8.06 20.75
C ARG A 323 2.43 9.09 20.79
N LYS A 324 1.33 8.85 20.05
CA LYS A 324 0.16 9.72 19.99
C LYS A 324 -0.92 9.25 20.95
N ARG A 325 -1.57 10.21 21.59
CA ARG A 325 -2.76 9.94 22.42
C ARG A 325 -3.90 9.43 21.53
N GLN A 326 -4.47 8.28 21.90
CA GLN A 326 -5.68 7.75 21.29
C GLN A 326 -6.85 8.73 21.50
N PRO A 327 -7.47 9.25 20.43
CA PRO A 327 -8.67 10.08 20.52
C PRO A 327 -9.90 9.21 20.86
N PRO A 328 -10.96 9.78 21.47
CA PRO A 328 -12.20 9.03 21.78
C PRO A 328 -12.87 8.38 20.56
N SER A 329 -12.66 8.95 19.36
CA SER A 329 -13.22 8.46 18.10
C SER A 329 -12.63 7.13 17.63
N LEU A 330 -11.42 6.79 18.06
CA LEU A 330 -10.80 5.49 17.83
C LEU A 330 -11.00 4.68 19.09
N LYS A 331 -11.85 3.65 19.03
CA LYS A 331 -12.29 2.92 20.23
C LYS A 331 -11.29 1.83 20.60
N LEU A 332 -10.64 1.23 19.60
CA LEU A 332 -9.76 0.08 19.83
C LEU A 332 -8.55 0.09 18.88
N ILE A 333 -7.36 0.36 19.43
CA ILE A 333 -6.11 0.24 18.66
C ILE A 333 -5.74 -1.24 18.53
N ARG A 334 -5.63 -1.73 17.29
CA ARG A 334 -5.36 -3.13 16.94
C ARG A 334 -3.93 -3.38 16.52
N PHE A 335 -3.27 -2.40 15.93
CA PHE A 335 -1.90 -2.53 15.46
C PHE A 335 -1.17 -1.20 15.57
N SER A 336 -0.05 -1.18 16.29
CA SER A 336 0.64 0.06 16.63
C SER A 336 2.16 -0.07 16.68
N THR A 337 2.85 1.06 16.51
CA THR A 337 4.32 1.12 16.52
C THR A 337 4.92 0.73 17.87
N LEU A 338 6.06 0.05 17.86
CA LEU A 338 6.93 -0.05 19.03
C LEU A 338 7.77 1.23 19.20
N ASP A 339 8.06 1.61 20.44
CA ASP A 339 9.02 2.67 20.74
C ASP A 339 10.39 2.29 20.15
N LYS A 340 10.91 3.15 19.27
CA LYS A 340 12.12 2.88 18.49
C LYS A 340 12.96 4.13 18.27
N ASP A 341 14.27 3.98 18.35
CA ASP A 341 15.21 4.97 17.87
C ASP A 341 15.44 4.78 16.36
N THR A 342 14.84 5.67 15.57
CA THR A 342 14.90 5.61 14.10
C THR A 342 16.33 5.84 13.57
N SER A 343 17.14 6.63 14.29
CA SER A 343 18.52 6.91 13.88
C SER A 343 19.41 5.69 14.06
N TRP A 344 19.23 4.96 15.16
CA TRP A 344 19.93 3.71 15.41
C TRP A 344 19.54 2.62 14.42
N LEU A 345 18.25 2.48 14.08
CA LEU A 345 17.77 1.47 13.14
C LEU A 345 18.28 1.65 11.71
N ARG A 346 18.46 2.90 11.27
CA ARG A 346 18.85 3.25 9.90
C ARG A 346 20.36 3.41 9.68
N SER A 347 21.17 3.25 10.74
CA SER A 347 22.64 3.34 10.70
C SER A 347 23.35 2.04 10.36
#